data_AF-A0A1J0R4F1-F1
#
_entry.id   AF-A0A1J0R4F1-F1
#
_cell.length_a   1.000
_cell.length_b   1.000
_cell.length_c   1.000
_cell.angle_alpha   90.00
_cell.angle_beta   90.00
_cell.angle_gamma   90.00
#
_symmetry.space_group_name_H-M   'P 1'
#
loop_
_entity.id
_entity.type
_entity.pdbx_description
1 polymer ?
#
loop_
_entity_poly.entity_id
_entity_poly.type
_entity_poly.pdbx_seq_one_letter_code
_entity_poly.pdbx_strand_id
1 'polypeptide(L)'
;MTDGYGITKPSCFFLLLANFLLVSATGPALKNEGWKQMCTLAATLDKTPGMAKGKLVKIAQGAFKADSTALKLMSMAAAESDNRSKAAFRGLSRVVSRTAVSLAQKTQKVADDAIQATALSARTSGKINELTALLNNAADDGSDTGGCLAAAGDTNIAEHAETKAAWCSYDAPSYASTEATIPDTEISAAGFSQAKGVEDAKAETAANKCVLFDGTGGKSAGKFYQHTTKVSQVDGYLTITGAGAATTTALVIEDLQQVGTPGKQTSHKNLHDLHAAVKRINDEDTTAIKTTDEAIIKEAAIDSSLNDAIQAELKIISGSEDQSKLKQEATEIIKEFVNDDNKKGEKAWQKLKSTKVKGTEAQPETEKELKDINDNATLVSALNYYISSAESKLQEAETKLAAAKAAAEKVPTAPKPDECKAKKGDTCKDGCKWDSDGENKKCVVDPNYTKKQVDEAAAKDDKTNTTGSNSFVIDKTPLLFAFLLF
;
A
#
# COMPACT_ATOMS: atom_id res chain seq x y z
N MET A 1 -57.66 -32.06 82.87
CA MET A 1 -56.73 -31.32 83.75
C MET A 1 -55.33 -31.70 83.30
N THR A 2 -54.79 -30.88 82.40
CA THR A 2 -53.53 -31.11 81.68
C THR A 2 -52.45 -30.21 82.24
N ASP A 3 -51.35 -30.85 82.64
CA ASP A 3 -49.93 -30.49 82.48
C ASP A 3 -49.40 -29.08 82.79
N GLY A 4 -48.30 -29.07 83.55
CA GLY A 4 -47.43 -27.92 83.72
C GLY A 4 -46.11 -28.31 84.40
N TYR A 5 -45.22 -28.99 83.67
CA TYR A 5 -43.80 -29.11 84.06
C TYR A 5 -43.02 -27.93 83.48
N GLY A 6 -42.61 -27.01 84.34
CA GLY A 6 -41.66 -25.96 84.03
C GLY A 6 -40.24 -26.49 84.11
N ILE A 7 -39.49 -26.40 83.00
CA ILE A 7 -38.03 -26.48 83.00
C ILE A 7 -37.50 -25.18 82.42
N THR A 8 -36.86 -24.40 83.29
CA THR A 8 -35.97 -23.30 82.97
C THR A 8 -34.62 -23.86 82.52
N LYS A 9 -34.14 -23.48 81.32
CA LYS A 9 -32.71 -23.23 81.05
C LYS A 9 -32.49 -22.55 79.67
N PRO A 10 -31.78 -21.40 79.62
CA PRO A 10 -31.42 -20.69 78.40
C PRO A 10 -30.10 -21.26 77.88
N SER A 11 -30.11 -22.12 76.86
CA SER A 11 -28.84 -22.64 76.31
C SER A 11 -28.83 -22.89 74.80
N CYS A 12 -29.93 -22.67 74.08
CA CYS A 12 -29.94 -22.81 72.61
C CYS A 12 -29.83 -21.48 71.84
N PHE A 13 -30.09 -20.32 72.48
CA PHE A 13 -30.08 -19.05 71.75
C PHE A 13 -28.68 -18.45 71.53
N PHE A 14 -27.69 -18.87 72.32
CA PHE A 14 -26.29 -18.40 72.17
C PHE A 14 -25.47 -19.16 71.11
N LEU A 15 -25.90 -20.37 70.71
CA LEU A 15 -25.20 -21.17 69.70
C LEU A 15 -25.56 -20.77 68.25
N LEU A 16 -26.66 -20.05 68.05
CA LEU A 16 -27.08 -19.56 66.73
C LEU A 16 -26.46 -18.20 66.38
N LEU A 17 -25.97 -17.43 67.35
CA LEU A 17 -25.24 -16.17 67.13
C LEU A 17 -23.76 -16.36 66.80
N ALA A 18 -23.19 -17.54 67.08
CA ALA A 18 -21.77 -17.81 66.80
C ALA A 18 -21.46 -18.16 65.33
N ASN A 19 -22.49 -18.49 64.52
CA ASN A 19 -22.30 -18.82 63.09
C ASN A 19 -22.59 -17.66 62.13
N PHE A 20 -23.02 -16.49 62.62
CA PHE A 20 -23.25 -15.29 61.81
C PHE A 20 -22.06 -14.32 61.79
N LEU A 21 -20.92 -14.69 62.40
CA LEU A 21 -19.66 -13.94 62.31
C LEU A 21 -18.61 -14.74 61.54
N LEU A 22 -18.97 -15.31 60.39
CA LEU A 22 -17.97 -15.53 59.35
C LEU A 22 -17.70 -14.17 58.69
N VAL A 23 -17.05 -13.27 59.44
CA VAL A 23 -16.25 -12.21 58.81
C VAL A 23 -15.21 -12.97 58.00
N SER A 24 -15.43 -13.03 56.70
CA SER A 24 -14.40 -13.52 55.79
C SER A 24 -13.22 -12.59 55.98
N ALA A 25 -12.05 -13.14 56.33
CA ALA A 25 -10.85 -12.33 56.39
C ALA A 25 -10.67 -11.65 55.02
N THR A 26 -10.26 -10.39 55.04
CA THR A 26 -10.08 -9.56 53.85
C THR A 26 -8.63 -9.09 53.78
N GLY A 27 -8.17 -8.78 52.57
CA GLY A 27 -6.88 -8.16 52.33
C GLY A 27 -6.99 -6.71 51.86
N PRO A 28 -5.85 -6.11 51.50
CA PRO A 28 -5.81 -4.73 51.03
C PRO A 28 -6.49 -4.60 49.68
N ALA A 29 -7.20 -3.49 49.45
CA ALA A 29 -7.58 -3.09 48.09
C ALA A 29 -6.33 -2.72 47.26
N LEU A 30 -6.45 -2.78 45.94
CA LEU A 30 -5.43 -2.28 45.02
C LEU A 30 -5.43 -0.75 45.06
N LYS A 31 -4.28 -0.15 45.31
CA LYS A 31 -4.09 1.30 45.48
C LYS A 31 -4.55 2.08 44.26
N ASN A 32 -5.10 3.28 44.48
CA ASN A 32 -5.63 4.16 43.43
C ASN A 32 -4.66 4.37 42.27
N GLU A 33 -3.40 4.67 42.62
CA GLU A 33 -2.32 4.88 41.66
C GLU A 33 -2.07 3.64 40.80
N GLY A 34 -2.07 2.44 41.40
CA GLY A 34 -1.75 1.20 40.71
C GLY A 34 -2.78 0.84 39.65
N TRP A 35 -4.07 0.83 40.00
CA TRP A 35 -5.11 0.48 39.03
C TRP A 35 -5.33 1.57 37.97
N LYS A 36 -5.13 2.85 38.30
CA LYS A 36 -5.17 3.93 37.28
C LYS A 36 -4.03 3.84 36.28
N GLN A 37 -2.82 3.47 36.71
CA GLN A 37 -1.70 3.20 35.79
C GLN A 37 -2.02 2.03 34.85
N MET A 38 -2.73 1.00 35.32
CA MET A 38 -3.21 -0.08 34.45
C MET A 38 -4.22 0.43 33.42
N CYS A 39 -5.26 1.14 33.84
CA CYS A 39 -6.27 1.68 32.91
C CYS A 39 -5.66 2.66 31.89
N THR A 40 -4.69 3.47 32.31
CA THR A 40 -3.96 4.39 31.42
C THR A 40 -3.19 3.62 30.34
N LEU A 41 -2.50 2.53 30.69
CA LEU A 41 -1.86 1.67 29.71
C LEU A 41 -2.88 1.07 28.73
N ALA A 42 -4.00 0.55 29.22
CA ALA A 42 -5.06 0.02 28.36
C ALA A 42 -5.56 1.08 27.36
N ALA A 43 -5.78 2.31 27.82
CA ALA A 43 -6.20 3.43 26.98
C ALA A 43 -5.17 3.78 25.89
N THR A 44 -3.87 3.75 26.22
CA THR A 44 -2.80 3.92 25.22
C THR A 44 -2.80 2.77 24.20
N LEU A 45 -2.94 1.52 24.65
CA LEU A 45 -2.94 0.34 23.78
C LEU A 45 -4.15 0.33 22.83
N ASP A 46 -5.31 0.81 23.27
CA ASP A 46 -6.53 0.89 22.45
C ASP A 46 -6.43 1.90 21.29
N LYS A 47 -5.42 2.77 21.27
CA LYS A 47 -5.10 3.63 20.11
C LYS A 47 -4.44 2.85 18.97
N THR A 48 -3.81 1.71 19.28
CA THR A 48 -3.02 0.92 18.31
C THR A 48 -3.83 0.51 17.08
N PRO A 49 -5.05 -0.06 17.19
CA PRO A 49 -5.74 -0.58 16.02
C PRO A 49 -6.19 0.53 15.05
N GLY A 50 -6.64 1.68 15.58
CA GLY A 50 -7.03 2.84 14.77
C GLY A 50 -5.85 3.46 14.02
N MET A 51 -4.71 3.60 14.71
CA MET A 51 -3.44 4.05 14.12
C MET A 51 -2.93 3.08 13.05
N ALA A 52 -2.87 1.79 13.36
CA ALA A 52 -2.42 0.76 12.44
C ALA A 52 -3.28 0.74 11.16
N LYS A 53 -4.60 0.83 11.32
CA LYS A 53 -5.55 0.94 10.20
C LYS A 53 -5.27 2.16 9.33
N GLY A 54 -5.11 3.35 9.92
CA GLY A 54 -4.89 4.57 9.13
C GLY A 54 -3.57 4.56 8.36
N LYS A 55 -2.48 4.13 9.00
CA LYS A 55 -1.17 4.01 8.33
C LYS A 55 -1.21 2.98 7.21
N LEU A 56 -1.80 1.79 7.45
CA LEU A 56 -1.92 0.75 6.41
C LEU A 56 -2.77 1.22 5.22
N VAL A 57 -3.91 1.86 5.48
CA VAL A 57 -4.79 2.43 4.45
C VAL A 57 -4.04 3.47 3.63
N LYS A 58 -3.28 4.38 4.27
CA LYS A 58 -2.50 5.40 3.57
C LYS A 58 -1.48 4.79 2.61
N ILE A 59 -0.74 3.77 3.05
CA ILE A 59 0.25 3.07 2.22
C ILE A 59 -0.43 2.39 1.03
N ALA A 60 -1.52 1.65 1.28
CA ALA A 60 -2.27 0.97 0.23
C ALA A 60 -2.88 1.94 -0.80
N GLN A 61 -3.43 3.06 -0.34
CA GLN A 61 -3.92 4.13 -1.21
C GLN A 61 -2.81 4.75 -2.05
N GLY A 62 -1.63 4.97 -1.45
CA GLY A 62 -0.44 5.44 -2.17
C GLY A 62 -0.02 4.46 -3.27
N ALA A 63 0.03 3.15 -2.96
CA ALA A 63 0.37 2.11 -3.94
C ALA A 63 -0.63 2.10 -5.11
N PHE A 64 -1.93 2.06 -4.81
CA PHE A 64 -2.99 2.08 -5.81
C PHE A 64 -2.94 3.33 -6.69
N LYS A 65 -2.75 4.51 -6.08
CA LYS A 65 -2.67 5.75 -6.83
C LYS A 65 -1.42 5.85 -7.68
N ALA A 66 -0.26 5.39 -7.19
CA ALA A 66 0.95 5.31 -8.01
C ALA A 66 0.75 4.39 -9.22
N ASP A 67 0.16 3.20 -9.04
CA ASP A 67 -0.14 2.30 -10.16
C ASP A 67 -1.09 2.94 -11.18
N SER A 68 -2.17 3.57 -10.70
CA SER A 68 -3.12 4.30 -11.54
C SER A 68 -2.43 5.44 -12.32
N THR A 69 -1.60 6.25 -11.66
CA THR A 69 -0.83 7.32 -12.31
C THR A 69 0.13 6.77 -13.35
N ALA A 70 0.82 5.65 -13.07
CA ALA A 70 1.73 5.01 -14.03
C ALA A 70 0.98 4.53 -15.28
N LEU A 71 -0.21 3.93 -15.11
CA LEU A 71 -1.06 3.52 -16.22
C LEU A 71 -1.53 4.73 -17.05
N LYS A 72 -1.94 5.84 -16.41
CA LYS A 72 -2.27 7.09 -17.12
C LYS A 72 -1.10 7.61 -17.96
N LEU A 73 0.12 7.57 -17.40
CA LEU A 73 1.32 7.98 -18.12
C LEU A 73 1.62 7.06 -19.32
N MET A 74 1.39 5.76 -19.20
CA MET A 74 1.50 4.84 -20.34
C MET A 74 0.43 5.11 -21.40
N SER A 75 -0.82 5.34 -21.01
CA SER A 75 -1.90 5.65 -21.95
C SER A 75 -1.63 6.96 -22.68
N MET A 76 -1.10 7.96 -21.95
CA MET A 76 -0.64 9.22 -22.52
C MET A 76 0.48 8.98 -23.54
N ALA A 77 1.49 8.17 -23.22
CA ALA A 77 2.54 7.81 -24.17
C ALA A 77 2.00 7.08 -25.41
N ALA A 78 1.03 6.19 -25.24
CA ALA A 78 0.44 5.43 -26.34
C ALA A 78 -0.38 6.30 -27.32
N ALA A 79 -0.94 7.41 -26.83
CA ALA A 79 -1.66 8.38 -27.65
C ALA A 79 -0.74 9.33 -28.43
N GLU A 80 0.56 9.38 -28.11
CA GLU A 80 1.53 10.26 -28.76
C GLU A 80 2.05 9.67 -30.08
N SER A 81 2.42 10.55 -31.02
CA SER A 81 3.14 10.17 -32.24
C SER A 81 4.64 10.40 -32.11
N ASP A 82 5.05 11.43 -31.38
CA ASP A 82 6.45 11.79 -31.16
C ASP A 82 7.17 10.77 -30.26
N ASN A 83 8.37 10.37 -30.69
CA ASN A 83 9.18 9.38 -29.98
C ASN A 83 9.80 9.96 -28.71
N ARG A 84 10.11 11.26 -28.70
CA ARG A 84 10.71 11.93 -27.52
C ARG A 84 9.68 12.08 -26.41
N SER A 85 8.45 12.48 -26.73
CA SER A 85 7.33 12.52 -25.76
C SER A 85 6.98 11.12 -25.23
N LYS A 86 6.94 10.09 -26.09
CA LYS A 86 6.79 8.68 -25.68
C LYS A 86 7.84 8.27 -24.66
N ALA A 87 9.12 8.53 -24.95
CA ALA A 87 10.22 8.18 -24.05
C ALA A 87 10.09 8.90 -22.70
N ALA A 88 9.69 10.19 -22.70
CA ALA A 88 9.46 10.96 -21.48
C ALA A 88 8.42 10.29 -20.57
N PHE A 89 7.25 9.98 -21.13
CA PHE A 89 6.10 9.50 -20.35
C PHE A 89 6.21 8.03 -19.96
N ARG A 90 6.83 7.19 -20.80
CA ARG A 90 7.20 5.82 -20.42
C ARG A 90 8.27 5.80 -19.33
N GLY A 91 9.29 6.66 -19.44
CA GLY A 91 10.32 6.80 -18.42
C GLY A 91 9.74 7.24 -17.07
N LEU A 92 8.85 8.24 -17.08
CA LEU A 92 8.15 8.71 -15.89
C LEU A 92 7.23 7.63 -15.32
N SER A 93 6.46 6.95 -16.16
CA SER A 93 5.61 5.81 -15.76
C SER A 93 6.45 4.74 -15.06
N ARG A 94 7.61 4.38 -15.60
CA ARG A 94 8.50 3.39 -15.01
C ARG A 94 8.99 3.77 -13.62
N VAL A 95 9.31 5.05 -13.38
CA VAL A 95 9.68 5.54 -12.03
C VAL A 95 8.48 5.42 -11.09
N VAL A 96 7.30 5.86 -11.52
CA VAL A 96 6.07 5.78 -10.71
C VAL A 96 5.68 4.32 -10.40
N SER A 97 5.81 3.40 -11.36
CA SER A 97 5.55 1.97 -11.14
C SER A 97 6.48 1.36 -10.09
N ARG A 98 7.75 1.80 -10.00
CA ARG A 98 8.65 1.35 -8.93
C ARG A 98 8.15 1.83 -7.56
N THR A 99 7.66 3.06 -7.47
CA THR A 99 7.00 3.57 -6.25
C THR A 99 5.78 2.74 -5.89
N ALA A 100 4.94 2.39 -6.86
CA ALA A 100 3.78 1.52 -6.63
C ALA A 100 4.18 0.15 -6.05
N VAL A 101 5.20 -0.50 -6.64
CA VAL A 101 5.73 -1.79 -6.17
C VAL A 101 6.34 -1.67 -4.76
N SER A 102 7.13 -0.63 -4.50
CA SER A 102 7.73 -0.39 -3.18
C SER A 102 6.66 -0.19 -2.11
N LEU A 103 5.62 0.59 -2.40
CA LEU A 103 4.49 0.77 -1.49
C LEU A 103 3.68 -0.50 -1.31
N ALA A 104 3.48 -1.32 -2.35
CA ALA A 104 2.79 -2.60 -2.23
C ALA A 104 3.57 -3.60 -1.34
N GLN A 105 4.89 -3.65 -1.48
CA GLN A 105 5.76 -4.43 -0.58
C GLN A 105 5.70 -3.89 0.86
N LYS A 106 5.69 -2.57 1.01
CA LYS A 106 5.51 -1.92 2.31
C LYS A 106 4.16 -2.25 2.94
N THR A 107 3.07 -2.31 2.14
CA THR A 107 1.75 -2.74 2.62
C THR A 107 1.80 -4.14 3.25
N GLN A 108 2.48 -5.10 2.60
CA GLN A 108 2.61 -6.46 3.15
C GLN A 108 3.34 -6.45 4.50
N LYS A 109 4.52 -5.81 4.57
CA LYS A 109 5.29 -5.72 5.81
C LYS A 109 4.51 -5.03 6.93
N VAL A 110 3.88 -3.89 6.63
CA VAL A 110 3.13 -3.12 7.63
C VAL A 110 1.86 -3.83 8.04
N ALA A 111 1.24 -4.64 7.17
CA ALA A 111 0.11 -5.48 7.57
C ALA A 111 0.52 -6.52 8.63
N ASP A 112 1.67 -7.17 8.47
CA ASP A 112 2.19 -8.13 9.47
C ASP A 112 2.48 -7.43 10.82
N ASP A 113 3.19 -6.30 10.77
CA ASP A 113 3.47 -5.49 11.96
C ASP A 113 2.16 -5.00 12.63
N ALA A 114 1.15 -4.62 11.83
CA ALA A 114 -0.13 -4.11 12.31
C ALA A 114 -0.97 -5.20 12.99
N ILE A 115 -1.01 -6.41 12.42
CA ILE A 115 -1.70 -7.56 13.00
C ILE A 115 -1.06 -7.91 14.34
N GLN A 116 0.27 -7.98 14.40
CA GLN A 116 0.97 -8.30 15.64
C GLN A 116 0.74 -7.24 16.73
N ALA A 117 0.92 -5.97 16.40
CA ALA A 117 0.71 -4.86 17.34
C ALA A 117 -0.73 -4.83 17.86
N THR A 118 -1.71 -4.95 16.95
CA THR A 118 -3.13 -4.94 17.31
C THR A 118 -3.51 -6.13 18.20
N ALA A 119 -3.04 -7.34 17.86
CA ALA A 119 -3.35 -8.54 18.62
C ALA A 119 -2.76 -8.49 20.04
N LEU A 120 -1.50 -8.04 20.19
CA LEU A 120 -0.85 -7.90 21.49
C LEU A 120 -1.50 -6.78 22.32
N SER A 121 -1.81 -5.63 21.70
CA SER A 121 -2.49 -4.52 22.35
C SER A 121 -3.86 -4.95 22.87
N ALA A 122 -4.70 -5.54 22.02
CA ALA A 122 -6.05 -5.97 22.39
C ALA A 122 -6.04 -7.08 23.45
N ARG A 123 -5.09 -8.02 23.38
CA ARG A 123 -4.91 -9.04 24.41
C ARG A 123 -4.59 -8.40 25.77
N THR A 124 -3.69 -7.43 25.80
CA THR A 124 -3.21 -6.82 27.05
C THR A 124 -4.23 -5.84 27.61
N SER A 125 -4.82 -4.97 26.77
CA SER A 125 -5.90 -4.07 27.20
C SER A 125 -7.12 -4.85 27.66
N GLY A 126 -7.50 -5.93 26.97
CA GLY A 126 -8.57 -6.83 27.40
C GLY A 126 -8.30 -7.48 28.76
N LYS A 127 -7.08 -7.94 29.04
CA LYS A 127 -6.70 -8.48 30.37
C LYS A 127 -6.78 -7.43 31.47
N ILE A 128 -6.37 -6.20 31.19
CA ILE A 128 -6.48 -5.08 32.13
C ILE A 128 -7.95 -4.79 32.41
N ASN A 129 -8.74 -4.60 31.35
CA ASN A 129 -10.15 -4.22 31.46
C ASN A 129 -10.95 -5.31 32.18
N GLU A 130 -10.72 -6.59 31.89
CA GLU A 130 -11.40 -7.71 32.55
C GLU A 130 -11.02 -7.81 34.03
N LEU A 131 -9.73 -7.69 34.37
CA LEU A 131 -9.30 -7.69 35.77
C LEU A 131 -9.93 -6.50 36.52
N THR A 132 -9.86 -5.29 35.97
CA THR A 132 -10.46 -4.12 36.62
C THR A 132 -11.98 -4.25 36.69
N ALA A 133 -12.66 -4.83 35.71
CA ALA A 133 -14.10 -5.13 35.74
C ALA A 133 -14.43 -6.06 36.92
N LEU A 134 -13.70 -7.16 37.05
CA LEU A 134 -13.87 -8.12 38.14
C LEU A 134 -13.68 -7.45 39.51
N LEU A 135 -12.64 -6.63 39.66
CA LEU A 135 -12.32 -5.98 40.94
C LEU A 135 -13.28 -4.83 41.29
N ASN A 136 -13.83 -4.16 40.27
CA ASN A 136 -14.76 -3.05 40.44
C ASN A 136 -16.20 -3.50 40.67
N ASN A 137 -16.72 -4.39 39.81
CA ASN A 137 -18.14 -4.80 39.82
C ASN A 137 -18.52 -5.67 41.04
N ALA A 138 -17.54 -6.09 41.82
CA ALA A 138 -17.75 -6.82 43.08
C ALA A 138 -18.03 -5.87 44.27
N ALA A 139 -17.85 -4.55 44.11
CA ALA A 139 -18.05 -3.56 45.16
C ALA A 139 -19.45 -2.91 45.11
N ASP A 140 -19.91 -2.42 46.25
CA ASP A 140 -21.01 -1.46 46.33
C ASP A 140 -20.44 -0.03 46.25
N ASP A 141 -21.09 0.86 45.51
CA ASP A 141 -20.57 2.18 45.16
C ASP A 141 -20.22 3.02 46.39
N GLY A 142 -19.01 3.57 46.44
CA GLY A 142 -18.57 4.50 47.50
C GLY A 142 -18.61 3.91 48.91
N SER A 143 -18.77 2.59 49.04
CA SER A 143 -18.97 1.92 50.31
C SER A 143 -17.68 1.79 51.13
N ASP A 144 -17.83 1.98 52.44
CA ASP A 144 -16.78 1.70 53.41
C ASP A 144 -16.71 0.19 53.77
N THR A 145 -17.54 -0.69 53.21
CA THR A 145 -17.61 -2.09 53.68
C THR A 145 -16.70 -3.06 52.93
N GLY A 146 -16.73 -3.12 51.60
CA GLY A 146 -15.93 -4.09 50.84
C GLY A 146 -15.78 -3.77 49.35
N GLY A 147 -14.60 -4.09 48.81
CA GLY A 147 -14.22 -3.84 47.41
C GLY A 147 -12.72 -3.98 47.18
N CYS A 148 -12.31 -4.06 45.92
CA CYS A 148 -10.92 -4.40 45.56
C CYS A 148 -10.12 -3.29 44.89
N LEU A 149 -10.73 -2.14 44.62
CA LEU A 149 -10.07 -0.95 44.07
C LEU A 149 -10.24 0.21 45.04
N ALA A 150 -9.14 0.83 45.47
CA ALA A 150 -9.20 1.95 46.39
C ALA A 150 -9.51 3.27 45.67
N ALA A 151 -10.36 4.10 46.28
CA ALA A 151 -10.60 5.48 45.88
C ALA A 151 -9.36 6.35 46.12
N ALA A 152 -9.39 7.59 45.63
CA ALA A 152 -8.36 8.56 45.95
C ALA A 152 -8.23 8.75 47.48
N GLY A 153 -6.99 8.75 47.99
CA GLY A 153 -6.72 8.83 49.44
C GLY A 153 -6.83 7.49 50.19
N ASP A 154 -7.07 6.40 49.47
CA ASP A 154 -7.02 5.00 49.93
C ASP A 154 -8.01 4.58 51.03
N THR A 155 -8.82 5.48 51.60
CA THR A 155 -9.71 5.17 52.74
C THR A 155 -10.92 4.32 52.32
N ASN A 156 -11.50 4.65 51.17
CA ASN A 156 -12.76 4.10 50.67
C ASN A 156 -12.53 3.31 49.38
N ILE A 157 -13.57 2.60 48.93
CA ILE A 157 -13.55 1.90 47.64
C ILE A 157 -13.91 2.87 46.52
N ALA A 158 -13.24 2.73 45.38
CA ALA A 158 -13.47 3.54 44.19
C ALA A 158 -14.92 3.36 43.70
N GLU A 159 -15.55 4.47 43.32
CA GLU A 159 -16.86 4.42 42.68
C GLU A 159 -16.75 3.89 41.24
N HIS A 160 -17.80 3.24 40.73
CA HIS A 160 -17.85 2.79 39.34
C HIS A 160 -17.65 3.93 38.33
N ALA A 161 -18.06 5.16 38.69
CA ALA A 161 -17.81 6.34 37.88
C ALA A 161 -16.32 6.70 37.79
N GLU A 162 -15.55 6.52 38.87
CA GLU A 162 -14.11 6.82 38.91
C GLU A 162 -13.32 5.84 38.03
N THR A 163 -13.64 4.55 38.10
CA THR A 163 -12.99 3.51 37.30
C THR A 163 -13.30 3.66 35.81
N LYS A 164 -14.54 4.01 35.48
CA LYS A 164 -14.94 4.36 34.11
C LYS A 164 -14.20 5.60 33.59
N ALA A 165 -14.06 6.64 34.41
CA ALA A 165 -13.34 7.87 34.05
C ALA A 165 -11.84 7.64 33.82
N ALA A 166 -11.25 6.62 34.45
CA ALA A 166 -9.86 6.23 34.24
C ALA A 166 -9.60 5.44 32.95
N TRP A 167 -10.61 5.28 32.07
CA TRP A 167 -10.53 4.55 30.80
C TRP A 167 -10.37 3.03 30.90
N CYS A 168 -10.71 2.42 32.04
CA CYS A 168 -11.05 1.00 32.06
C CYS A 168 -12.45 0.83 31.46
N SER A 169 -12.53 0.81 30.12
CA SER A 169 -13.79 0.71 29.38
C SER A 169 -14.33 -0.71 29.35
N TYR A 170 -15.61 -0.87 29.70
CA TYR A 170 -16.38 -2.10 29.54
C TYR A 170 -17.11 -2.17 28.19
N ASP A 171 -17.13 -1.05 27.46
CA ASP A 171 -17.84 -0.94 26.20
C ASP A 171 -17.02 -1.53 25.05
N ALA A 172 -17.72 -2.02 24.03
CA ALA A 172 -17.08 -2.55 22.82
C ALA A 172 -16.21 -1.45 22.17
N PRO A 173 -14.93 -1.74 21.88
CA PRO A 173 -14.05 -0.71 21.36
C PRO A 173 -14.41 -0.37 19.90
N SER A 174 -14.28 0.92 19.56
CA SER A 174 -14.41 1.43 18.19
C SER A 174 -13.08 2.03 17.73
N TYR A 175 -12.55 1.53 16.62
CA TYR A 175 -11.24 1.92 16.12
C TYR A 175 -11.38 2.74 14.83
N ALA A 176 -11.63 4.04 14.98
CA ALA A 176 -11.59 4.98 13.88
C ALA A 176 -10.18 5.02 13.26
N SER A 177 -10.13 5.07 11.94
CA SER A 177 -8.87 5.13 11.20
C SER A 177 -8.16 6.46 11.46
N THR A 178 -6.89 6.43 11.85
CA THR A 178 -6.07 7.63 12.06
C THR A 178 -4.62 7.38 11.68
N GLU A 179 -3.92 8.40 11.18
CA GLU A 179 -2.47 8.34 10.94
C GLU A 179 -1.68 8.92 12.13
N ALA A 180 -2.38 9.46 13.13
CA ALA A 180 -1.76 10.08 14.30
C ALA A 180 -0.88 9.08 15.05
N THR A 181 0.33 9.51 15.36
CA THR A 181 1.24 8.77 16.22
C THR A 181 0.82 8.93 17.68
N ILE A 182 1.04 7.88 18.46
CA ILE A 182 1.01 7.95 19.91
C ILE A 182 2.22 8.78 20.36
N PRO A 183 2.03 9.84 21.16
CA PRO A 183 3.11 10.72 21.55
C PRO A 183 4.09 10.04 22.51
N ASP A 184 5.34 10.52 22.56
CA ASP A 184 6.39 10.02 23.46
C ASP A 184 6.02 10.13 24.95
N THR A 185 5.07 11.02 25.29
CA THR A 185 4.50 11.13 26.64
C THR A 185 3.71 9.88 27.06
N GLU A 186 3.34 9.01 26.12
CA GLU A 186 2.64 7.75 26.37
C GLU A 186 3.49 6.53 26.02
N ILE A 187 4.14 6.54 24.85
CA ILE A 187 5.06 5.48 24.42
C ILE A 187 6.35 6.08 23.87
N SER A 188 7.45 5.87 24.57
CA SER A 188 8.79 6.31 24.13
C SER A 188 9.59 5.14 23.58
N ALA A 189 10.82 5.42 23.12
CA ALA A 189 11.77 4.37 22.78
C ALA A 189 12.12 3.46 23.98
N ALA A 190 12.05 3.98 25.20
CA ALA A 190 12.40 3.23 26.42
C ALA A 190 11.26 2.33 26.91
N GLY A 191 10.00 2.66 26.66
CA GLY A 191 8.87 1.90 27.18
C GLY A 191 7.56 2.69 27.19
N PHE A 192 6.63 2.29 28.07
CA PHE A 192 5.37 2.98 28.29
C PHE A 192 5.55 4.09 29.33
N SER A 193 5.59 5.34 28.87
CA SER A 193 6.06 6.49 29.63
C SER A 193 5.25 6.80 30.89
N GLN A 194 3.98 6.37 30.94
CA GLN A 194 3.09 6.59 32.10
C GLN A 194 2.97 5.37 33.03
N ALA A 195 3.51 4.22 32.65
CA ALA A 195 3.50 2.99 33.45
C ALA A 195 4.75 2.90 34.34
N LYS A 196 4.81 3.77 35.36
CA LYS A 196 5.95 3.91 36.28
C LYS A 196 6.13 2.76 37.25
N GLY A 197 5.11 1.91 37.36
CA GLY A 197 5.04 0.91 38.41
C GLY A 197 4.64 1.50 39.74
N VAL A 198 4.28 0.62 40.67
CA VAL A 198 3.94 0.89 42.06
C VAL A 198 4.46 -0.30 42.87
N GLU A 199 5.58 -0.09 43.58
CA GLU A 199 6.29 -1.16 44.32
C GLU A 199 5.46 -1.71 45.48
N ASP A 200 4.75 -0.84 46.19
CA ASP A 200 3.70 -1.23 47.14
C ASP A 200 2.34 -0.74 46.65
N ALA A 201 1.66 -1.60 45.89
CA ALA A 201 0.34 -1.32 45.33
C ALA A 201 -0.80 -1.70 46.29
N LYS A 202 -0.53 -1.97 47.58
CA LYS A 202 -1.57 -2.14 48.59
C LYS A 202 -2.09 -0.76 49.01
N ALA A 203 -3.41 -0.63 49.15
CA ALA A 203 -4.00 0.52 49.83
C ALA A 203 -3.71 0.47 51.34
N GLU A 204 -3.13 1.52 51.90
CA GLU A 204 -2.73 1.56 53.32
C GLU A 204 -3.93 1.62 54.26
N THR A 205 -4.94 2.43 53.93
CA THR A 205 -6.12 2.66 54.76
C THR A 205 -7.27 1.70 54.43
N ALA A 206 -7.45 1.33 53.16
CA ALA A 206 -8.31 0.22 52.72
C ALA A 206 -7.62 -1.16 52.85
N ALA A 207 -6.93 -1.40 53.96
CA ALA A 207 -6.11 -2.59 54.20
C ALA A 207 -6.90 -3.91 54.37
N ASN A 208 -8.22 -3.82 54.64
CA ASN A 208 -9.08 -4.95 54.95
C ASN A 208 -10.41 -4.88 54.16
N LYS A 209 -10.35 -4.68 52.84
CA LYS A 209 -11.54 -4.50 51.99
C LYS A 209 -11.71 -5.54 50.89
N CYS A 210 -10.62 -6.14 50.42
CA CYS A 210 -10.64 -7.02 49.25
C CYS A 210 -10.45 -8.49 49.65
N VAL A 211 -11.52 -9.29 49.54
CA VAL A 211 -11.46 -10.73 49.85
C VAL A 211 -10.52 -11.50 48.91
N LEU A 212 -10.36 -11.05 47.66
CA LEU A 212 -9.49 -11.72 46.68
C LEU A 212 -8.01 -11.61 47.06
N PHE A 213 -7.62 -10.54 47.77
CA PHE A 213 -6.24 -10.29 48.18
C PHE A 213 -6.00 -10.64 49.65
N ASP A 214 -6.88 -11.43 50.27
CA ASP A 214 -6.66 -11.94 51.62
C ASP A 214 -5.45 -12.88 51.68
N GLY A 215 -4.43 -12.45 52.43
CA GLY A 215 -3.21 -13.21 52.66
C GLY A 215 -3.05 -13.71 54.09
N THR A 216 -3.98 -13.41 54.99
CA THR A 216 -3.83 -13.71 56.41
C THR A 216 -3.78 -15.23 56.68
N GLY A 217 -2.90 -15.68 57.58
CA GLY A 217 -2.87 -17.08 58.02
C GLY A 217 -2.27 -18.09 57.03
N GLY A 218 -1.63 -17.63 55.95
CA GLY A 218 -0.94 -18.49 54.99
C GLY A 218 -1.87 -19.30 54.08
N LYS A 219 -1.34 -20.40 53.51
CA LYS A 219 -2.06 -21.22 52.50
C LYS A 219 -3.28 -21.90 53.12
N SER A 220 -4.48 -21.62 52.59
CA SER A 220 -5.73 -22.22 53.06
C SER A 220 -6.75 -22.32 51.92
N ALA A 221 -7.64 -23.32 51.98
CA ALA A 221 -8.70 -23.54 51.01
C ALA A 221 -9.71 -22.37 50.94
N GLY A 222 -9.78 -21.53 51.98
CA GLY A 222 -10.61 -20.33 52.00
C GLY A 222 -10.01 -19.10 51.30
N LYS A 223 -8.81 -19.22 50.70
CA LYS A 223 -8.11 -18.10 50.07
C LYS A 223 -8.12 -18.24 48.55
N PHE A 224 -8.28 -17.11 47.85
CA PHE A 224 -8.19 -17.07 46.40
C PHE A 224 -6.74 -17.27 45.93
N TYR A 225 -5.80 -16.45 46.44
CA TYR A 225 -4.37 -16.65 46.19
C TYR A 225 -3.72 -17.47 47.32
N GLN A 226 -3.39 -18.73 47.04
CA GLN A 226 -2.75 -19.64 48.00
C GLN A 226 -1.24 -19.76 47.81
N HIS A 227 -0.67 -19.08 46.83
CA HIS A 227 0.76 -19.13 46.53
C HIS A 227 1.52 -18.21 47.49
N THR A 228 2.55 -18.75 48.13
CA THR A 228 3.52 -17.97 48.93
C THR A 228 4.65 -17.40 48.07
N THR A 229 4.63 -17.69 46.77
CA THR A 229 5.55 -17.19 45.76
C THR A 229 4.81 -16.22 44.85
N LYS A 230 5.57 -15.30 44.25
CA LYS A 230 5.08 -14.33 43.26
C LYS A 230 4.33 -15.04 42.12
N VAL A 231 3.10 -14.62 41.87
CA VAL A 231 2.30 -14.98 40.69
C VAL A 231 2.04 -13.74 39.85
N SER A 232 1.95 -13.93 38.54
CA SER A 232 1.79 -12.85 37.57
C SER A 232 0.37 -12.83 37.01
N GLN A 233 -0.22 -11.65 36.99
CA GLN A 233 -1.46 -11.32 36.27
C GLN A 233 -1.13 -10.31 35.16
N VAL A 234 -2.03 -10.20 34.18
CA VAL A 234 -1.91 -9.19 33.10
C VAL A 234 -0.53 -9.24 32.41
N ASP A 235 -0.14 -10.44 31.94
CA ASP A 235 1.16 -10.69 31.28
C ASP A 235 2.39 -10.28 32.12
N GLY A 236 2.23 -10.20 33.45
CA GLY A 236 3.27 -9.84 34.40
C GLY A 236 3.28 -8.38 34.81
N TYR A 237 2.31 -7.56 34.39
CA TYR A 237 2.23 -6.16 34.81
C TYR A 237 1.75 -6.01 36.25
N LEU A 238 0.78 -6.83 36.68
CA LEU A 238 0.42 -6.97 38.09
C LEU A 238 1.05 -8.25 38.63
N THR A 239 1.70 -8.15 39.78
CA THR A 239 2.20 -9.32 40.47
C THR A 239 1.70 -9.37 41.91
N ILE A 240 1.38 -10.59 42.33
CA ILE A 240 0.70 -10.85 43.58
C ILE A 240 1.52 -11.91 44.30
N THR A 241 1.85 -11.67 45.55
CA THR A 241 2.45 -12.69 46.42
C THR A 241 1.55 -12.85 47.61
N GLY A 242 0.87 -14.00 47.71
CA GLY A 242 0.09 -14.33 48.89
C GLY A 242 0.99 -14.34 50.12
N ALA A 243 0.43 -13.94 51.26
CA ALA A 243 1.26 -13.85 52.45
C ALA A 243 1.75 -15.25 52.87
N GLY A 244 3.04 -15.34 53.22
CA GLY A 244 3.60 -16.51 53.91
C GLY A 244 3.14 -16.56 55.36
N ALA A 245 4.03 -16.89 56.29
CA ALA A 245 3.77 -16.65 57.72
C ALA A 245 3.67 -15.14 58.07
N ALA A 246 3.94 -14.24 57.10
CA ALA A 246 3.68 -12.80 57.19
C ALA A 246 2.19 -12.49 57.03
N THR A 247 1.73 -11.35 57.55
CA THR A 247 0.29 -11.07 57.77
C THR A 247 -0.46 -10.45 56.60
N THR A 248 0.19 -10.10 55.47
CA THR A 248 -0.45 -9.38 54.34
C THR A 248 0.05 -9.80 52.96
N THR A 249 -0.84 -9.86 51.96
CA THR A 249 -0.54 -10.08 50.53
C THR A 249 0.25 -8.92 49.94
N ALA A 250 1.35 -9.16 49.22
CA ALA A 250 2.05 -8.12 48.47
C ALA A 250 1.45 -7.95 47.07
N LEU A 251 1.21 -6.70 46.67
CA LEU A 251 0.73 -6.31 45.35
C LEU A 251 1.74 -5.36 44.72
N VAL A 252 2.17 -5.64 43.49
CA VAL A 252 3.13 -4.80 42.78
C VAL A 252 2.63 -4.55 41.36
N ILE A 253 2.61 -3.29 40.95
CA ILE A 253 2.51 -2.92 39.54
C ILE A 253 3.94 -2.75 39.03
N GLU A 254 4.36 -3.55 38.06
CA GLU A 254 5.72 -3.51 37.53
C GLU A 254 5.98 -2.22 36.74
N ASP A 255 7.20 -1.69 36.81
CA ASP A 255 7.61 -0.54 36.00
C ASP A 255 7.82 -0.95 34.53
N LEU A 256 7.07 -0.34 33.62
CA LEU A 256 7.17 -0.55 32.18
C LEU A 256 7.73 0.66 31.42
N GLN A 257 8.19 1.72 32.09
CA GLN A 257 8.82 2.88 31.43
C GLN A 257 10.10 2.50 30.70
N GLN A 258 10.75 1.42 31.11
CA GLN A 258 12.03 0.94 30.58
C GLN A 258 11.94 -0.44 29.93
N VAL A 259 10.72 -0.93 29.63
CA VAL A 259 10.52 -2.28 29.10
C VAL A 259 11.14 -2.49 27.71
N GLY A 260 11.35 -1.41 26.95
CA GLY A 260 12.04 -1.39 25.66
C GLY A 260 13.57 -1.36 25.76
N THR A 261 14.13 -1.05 26.94
CA THR A 261 15.57 -0.88 27.14
C THR A 261 16.33 -2.22 27.13
N PRO A 262 17.52 -2.32 26.50
CA PRO A 262 18.38 -3.50 26.55
C PRO A 262 18.62 -4.02 27.98
N GLY A 263 18.43 -5.32 28.18
CA GLY A 263 18.59 -6.00 29.47
C GLY A 263 17.33 -6.06 30.33
N LYS A 264 16.26 -5.30 30.02
CA LYS A 264 14.98 -5.35 30.73
C LYS A 264 13.95 -6.29 30.08
N GLN A 265 14.27 -6.86 28.91
CA GLN A 265 13.35 -7.72 28.16
C GLN A 265 13.11 -9.08 28.80
N THR A 266 14.10 -9.61 29.53
CA THR A 266 14.04 -11.00 30.02
C THR A 266 13.04 -11.19 31.16
N SER A 267 12.83 -10.17 31.99
CA SER A 267 11.86 -10.23 33.10
C SER A 267 10.42 -9.95 32.68
N HIS A 268 10.21 -9.29 31.54
CA HIS A 268 8.88 -8.89 31.05
C HIS A 268 8.71 -9.17 29.55
N LYS A 269 9.15 -10.35 29.08
CA LYS A 269 9.23 -10.67 27.64
C LYS A 269 7.96 -10.32 26.86
N ASN A 270 6.79 -10.68 27.38
CA ASN A 270 5.52 -10.41 26.69
C ASN A 270 5.22 -8.91 26.57
N LEU A 271 5.53 -8.12 27.60
CA LEU A 271 5.31 -6.66 27.60
C LEU A 271 6.37 -5.93 26.78
N HIS A 272 7.60 -6.49 26.70
CA HIS A 272 8.61 -6.03 25.76
C HIS A 272 8.18 -6.26 24.31
N ASP A 273 7.73 -7.48 23.99
CA ASP A 273 7.26 -7.81 22.64
C ASP A 273 6.07 -6.94 22.22
N LEU A 274 5.16 -6.66 23.16
CA LEU A 274 4.07 -5.70 22.99
C LEU A 274 4.60 -4.29 22.68
N HIS A 275 5.47 -3.74 23.53
CA HIS A 275 6.04 -2.40 23.33
C HIS A 275 6.73 -2.30 21.97
N ALA A 276 7.58 -3.27 21.64
CA ALA A 276 8.29 -3.30 20.37
C ALA A 276 7.33 -3.34 19.17
N ALA A 277 6.25 -4.13 19.24
CA ALA A 277 5.25 -4.21 18.17
C ALA A 277 4.49 -2.89 18.00
N VAL A 278 4.01 -2.29 19.08
CA VAL A 278 3.31 -0.99 19.04
C VAL A 278 4.25 0.10 18.51
N LYS A 279 5.50 0.14 18.97
CA LYS A 279 6.48 1.14 18.55
C LYS A 279 6.82 1.02 17.06
N ARG A 280 6.96 -0.20 16.52
CA ARG A 280 7.19 -0.41 15.07
C ARG A 280 6.12 0.26 14.21
N ILE A 281 4.85 0.11 14.58
CA ILE A 281 3.75 0.76 13.85
C ILE A 281 3.67 2.25 14.14
N ASN A 282 3.94 2.68 15.37
CA ASN A 282 3.95 4.10 15.72
C ASN A 282 4.98 4.88 14.88
N ASP A 283 6.15 4.29 14.69
CA ASP A 283 7.29 4.87 13.96
C ASP A 283 7.16 4.76 12.44
N GLU A 284 6.15 4.06 11.93
CA GLU A 284 5.94 3.91 10.50
C GLU A 284 5.56 5.26 9.88
N ASP A 285 6.48 5.85 9.13
CA ASP A 285 6.29 7.16 8.49
C ASP A 285 5.48 7.03 7.20
N THR A 286 4.32 7.69 7.20
CA THR A 286 3.40 7.78 6.07
C THR A 286 3.29 9.20 5.51
N THR A 287 3.99 10.18 6.10
CA THR A 287 3.85 11.61 5.76
C THR A 287 4.31 11.93 4.34
N ALA A 288 5.36 11.24 3.86
CA ALA A 288 5.88 11.42 2.51
C ALA A 288 4.99 10.80 1.41
N ILE A 289 4.07 9.90 1.76
CA ILE A 289 3.28 9.12 0.80
C ILE A 289 2.29 10.02 0.06
N LYS A 290 2.46 10.10 -1.26
CA LYS A 290 1.59 10.87 -2.14
C LYS A 290 0.39 10.05 -2.59
N THR A 291 -0.77 10.69 -2.69
CA THR A 291 -2.06 10.05 -3.03
C THR A 291 -2.82 10.79 -4.13
N THR A 292 -2.17 11.72 -4.83
CA THR A 292 -2.73 12.46 -5.97
C THR A 292 -1.80 12.33 -7.16
N ASP A 293 -2.38 12.25 -8.37
CA ASP A 293 -1.60 12.11 -9.61
C ASP A 293 -0.55 13.22 -9.75
N GLU A 294 -0.92 14.47 -9.45
CA GLU A 294 -0.01 15.62 -9.50
C GLU A 294 1.19 15.44 -8.57
N ALA A 295 0.96 15.10 -7.31
CA ALA A 295 2.05 14.96 -6.34
C ALA A 295 2.96 13.77 -6.68
N ILE A 296 2.39 12.67 -7.19
CA ILE A 296 3.14 11.49 -7.63
C ILE A 296 4.02 11.82 -8.85
N ILE A 297 3.48 12.52 -9.84
CA ILE A 297 4.23 12.97 -11.02
C ILE A 297 5.36 13.92 -10.62
N LYS A 298 5.09 14.87 -9.73
CA LYS A 298 6.10 15.82 -9.26
C LYS A 298 7.21 15.13 -8.48
N GLU A 299 6.91 14.13 -7.67
CA GLU A 299 7.91 13.31 -6.98
C GLU A 299 8.77 12.51 -7.99
N ALA A 300 8.14 11.86 -8.96
CA ALA A 300 8.86 11.11 -9.99
C ALA A 300 9.73 12.01 -10.89
N ALA A 301 9.33 13.27 -11.10
CA ALA A 301 10.09 14.26 -11.87
C ALA A 301 11.38 14.73 -11.19
N ILE A 302 11.49 14.55 -9.87
CA ILE A 302 12.70 14.89 -9.11
C ILE A 302 13.57 13.67 -8.78
N ASP A 303 13.06 12.47 -9.02
CA ASP A 303 13.75 11.22 -8.77
C ASP A 303 15.01 11.10 -9.64
N SER A 304 16.13 10.78 -9.00
CA SER A 304 17.43 10.66 -9.66
C SER A 304 17.47 9.60 -10.77
N SER A 305 16.60 8.60 -10.72
CA SER A 305 16.53 7.50 -11.69
C SER A 305 15.66 7.80 -12.92
N LEU A 306 15.01 8.97 -12.98
CA LEU A 306 14.21 9.36 -14.14
C LEU A 306 15.04 9.46 -15.42
N ASN A 307 16.23 10.05 -15.34
CA ASN A 307 17.11 10.19 -16.50
C ASN A 307 17.48 8.82 -17.08
N ASP A 308 17.88 7.88 -16.21
CA ASP A 308 18.21 6.51 -16.60
C ASP A 308 16.99 5.76 -17.17
N ALA A 309 15.80 6.01 -16.60
CA ALA A 309 14.56 5.43 -17.12
C ALA A 309 14.29 5.90 -18.56
N ILE A 310 14.44 7.19 -18.85
CA ILE A 310 14.26 7.75 -20.20
C ILE A 310 15.34 7.25 -21.16
N GLN A 311 16.60 7.16 -20.73
CA GLN A 311 17.67 6.58 -21.55
C GLN A 311 17.35 5.14 -21.97
N ALA A 312 16.80 4.33 -21.06
CA ALA A 312 16.39 2.96 -21.39
C ALA A 312 15.27 2.92 -22.43
N GLU A 313 14.28 3.81 -22.34
CA GLU A 313 13.21 3.93 -23.35
C GLU A 313 13.75 4.41 -24.70
N LEU A 314 14.65 5.39 -24.71
CA LEU A 314 15.29 5.87 -25.93
C LEU A 314 16.11 4.77 -26.62
N LYS A 315 16.81 3.94 -25.84
CA LYS A 315 17.53 2.77 -26.37
C LYS A 315 16.58 1.81 -27.06
N ILE A 316 15.41 1.55 -26.49
CA ILE A 316 14.37 0.70 -27.10
C ILE A 316 13.87 1.32 -28.40
N ILE A 317 13.52 2.62 -28.39
CA ILE A 317 12.89 3.30 -29.53
C ILE A 317 13.86 3.56 -30.69
N SER A 318 15.13 3.86 -30.40
CA SER A 318 16.11 4.26 -31.43
C SER A 318 17.08 3.15 -31.83
N GLY A 319 17.21 2.09 -31.03
CA GLY A 319 18.25 1.07 -31.16
C GLY A 319 19.68 1.58 -30.91
N SER A 320 19.85 2.84 -30.48
CA SER A 320 21.18 3.44 -30.26
C SER A 320 21.88 2.85 -29.04
N GLU A 321 23.16 2.51 -29.17
CA GLU A 321 24.00 2.06 -28.06
C GLU A 321 24.88 3.18 -27.46
N ASP A 322 24.94 4.35 -28.11
CA ASP A 322 25.74 5.50 -27.66
C ASP A 322 25.17 6.12 -26.38
N GLN A 323 25.77 5.78 -25.24
CA GLN A 323 25.37 6.27 -23.92
C GLN A 323 25.51 7.78 -23.78
N SER A 324 26.48 8.41 -24.44
CA SER A 324 26.69 9.86 -24.32
C SER A 324 25.53 10.62 -24.97
N LYS A 325 25.12 10.16 -26.16
CA LYS A 325 23.97 10.70 -26.89
C LYS A 325 22.66 10.46 -26.15
N LEU A 326 22.42 9.23 -25.65
CA LEU A 326 21.22 8.89 -24.89
C LEU A 326 21.07 9.77 -23.64
N LYS A 327 22.15 10.00 -22.90
CA LYS A 327 22.14 10.84 -21.70
C LYS A 327 21.84 12.31 -22.01
N GLN A 328 22.43 12.85 -23.07
CA GLN A 328 22.15 14.22 -23.51
C GLN A 328 20.68 14.36 -23.91
N GLU A 329 20.20 13.44 -24.75
CA GLU A 329 18.83 13.46 -25.26
C GLU A 329 17.81 13.29 -24.13
N ALA A 330 18.04 12.38 -23.17
CA ALA A 330 17.19 12.24 -21.98
C ALA A 330 17.11 13.53 -21.16
N THR A 331 18.22 14.27 -21.02
CA THR A 331 18.25 15.55 -20.31
C THR A 331 17.41 16.61 -21.01
N GLU A 332 17.48 16.66 -22.35
CA GLU A 332 16.68 17.57 -23.16
C GLU A 332 15.19 17.20 -23.10
N ILE A 333 14.86 15.91 -23.18
CA ILE A 333 13.49 15.39 -23.06
C ILE A 333 12.86 15.74 -21.72
N ILE A 334 13.61 15.62 -20.62
CA ILE A 334 13.12 16.03 -19.30
C ILE A 334 12.75 17.51 -19.28
N LYS A 335 13.59 18.39 -19.85
CA LYS A 335 13.31 19.84 -19.94
C LYS A 335 12.12 20.14 -20.84
N GLU A 336 11.96 19.39 -21.92
CA GLU A 336 10.95 19.65 -22.93
C GLU A 336 9.56 19.17 -22.50
N PHE A 337 9.45 17.95 -21.99
CA PHE A 337 8.17 17.26 -21.78
C PHE A 337 7.78 17.05 -20.31
N VAL A 338 8.75 17.03 -19.40
CA VAL A 338 8.49 16.73 -17.98
C VAL A 338 8.43 18.01 -17.14
N ASN A 339 9.47 18.85 -17.27
CA ASN A 339 9.68 20.01 -16.41
C ASN A 339 9.35 21.32 -17.12
N ASP A 340 8.85 22.28 -16.36
CA ASP A 340 8.85 23.69 -16.72
C ASP A 340 10.08 24.38 -16.13
N ASP A 341 10.49 25.52 -16.69
CA ASP A 341 11.77 26.19 -16.38
C ASP A 341 12.00 26.42 -14.87
N ASN A 342 10.93 26.45 -14.06
CA ASN A 342 11.00 26.56 -12.61
C ASN A 342 10.11 25.55 -11.84
N LYS A 343 9.42 24.63 -12.51
CA LYS A 343 8.46 23.71 -11.87
C LYS A 343 8.64 22.28 -12.37
N LYS A 344 9.21 21.43 -11.52
CA LYS A 344 9.44 20.02 -11.84
C LYS A 344 8.13 19.25 -11.95
N GLY A 345 7.99 18.41 -12.99
CA GLY A 345 6.80 17.61 -13.28
C GLY A 345 5.58 18.37 -13.81
N GLU A 346 5.64 19.70 -13.91
CA GLU A 346 4.48 20.53 -14.26
C GLU A 346 4.01 20.29 -15.71
N LYS A 347 4.92 20.19 -16.68
CA LYS A 347 4.54 19.94 -18.08
C LYS A 347 3.88 18.57 -18.23
N ALA A 348 4.45 17.54 -17.61
CA ALA A 348 3.87 16.19 -17.62
C ALA A 348 2.46 16.18 -17.00
N TRP A 349 2.27 16.88 -15.88
CA TRP A 349 0.97 16.98 -15.23
C TRP A 349 -0.08 17.69 -16.10
N GLN A 350 0.27 18.85 -16.67
CA GLN A 350 -0.65 19.61 -17.53
C GLN A 350 -1.01 18.84 -18.80
N LYS A 351 -0.05 18.11 -19.37
CA LYS A 351 -0.28 17.23 -20.51
C LYS A 351 -1.20 16.08 -20.13
N LEU A 352 -1.00 15.42 -18.99
CA LEU A 352 -1.88 14.33 -18.53
C LEU A 352 -3.32 14.81 -18.41
N LYS A 353 -3.55 15.97 -17.78
CA LYS A 353 -4.90 16.52 -17.62
C LYS A 353 -5.63 16.77 -18.94
N SER A 354 -4.92 17.22 -19.96
CA SER A 354 -5.51 17.58 -21.26
C SER A 354 -5.55 16.42 -22.25
N THR A 355 -4.86 15.31 -21.97
CA THR A 355 -4.81 14.17 -22.87
C THR A 355 -6.13 13.40 -22.82
N LYS A 356 -6.70 13.21 -24.01
CA LYS A 356 -7.86 12.35 -24.24
C LYS A 356 -7.39 11.01 -24.81
N VAL A 357 -7.97 9.94 -24.30
CA VAL A 357 -7.69 8.58 -24.74
C VAL A 357 -8.96 7.88 -25.22
N LYS A 358 -8.77 6.94 -26.14
CA LYS A 358 -9.80 6.06 -26.70
C LYS A 358 -9.76 4.68 -26.05
N GLY A 359 -10.74 3.82 -26.36
CA GLY A 359 -10.80 2.44 -25.85
C GLY A 359 -11.29 2.32 -24.41
N THR A 360 -11.92 3.37 -23.87
CA THR A 360 -12.40 3.40 -22.47
C THR A 360 -13.86 2.97 -22.32
N GLU A 361 -14.56 2.75 -23.43
CA GLU A 361 -15.99 2.44 -23.46
C GLU A 361 -16.29 1.33 -24.47
N ALA A 362 -17.53 0.82 -24.44
CA ALA A 362 -18.01 -0.19 -25.39
C ALA A 362 -17.91 0.30 -26.85
N GLN A 363 -18.09 1.60 -27.07
CA GLN A 363 -17.75 2.25 -28.33
C GLN A 363 -16.27 2.71 -28.26
N PRO A 364 -15.34 2.02 -28.95
CA PRO A 364 -13.91 2.23 -28.71
C PRO A 364 -13.39 3.60 -29.15
N GLU A 365 -14.10 4.29 -30.04
CA GLU A 365 -13.70 5.61 -30.55
C GLU A 365 -14.08 6.77 -29.63
N THR A 366 -14.88 6.53 -28.58
CA THR A 366 -15.23 7.57 -27.61
C THR A 366 -13.99 8.00 -26.84
N GLU A 367 -13.79 9.31 -26.78
CA GLU A 367 -12.65 9.93 -26.08
C GLU A 367 -13.01 10.30 -24.64
N LYS A 368 -12.09 10.00 -23.72
CA LYS A 368 -12.20 10.42 -22.32
C LYS A 368 -10.89 11.04 -21.83
N GLU A 369 -10.99 12.09 -21.03
CA GLU A 369 -9.83 12.76 -20.43
C GLU A 369 -9.20 11.87 -19.36
N LEU A 370 -7.86 11.71 -19.39
CA LEU A 370 -7.14 10.85 -18.45
C LEU A 370 -7.33 11.25 -16.98
N LYS A 371 -7.53 12.54 -16.70
CA LYS A 371 -7.81 13.02 -15.33
C LYS A 371 -9.12 12.45 -14.76
N ASP A 372 -10.08 12.10 -15.61
CA ASP A 372 -11.42 11.64 -15.20
C ASP A 372 -11.52 10.11 -15.16
N ILE A 373 -10.44 9.40 -15.50
CA ILE A 373 -10.36 7.94 -15.41
C ILE A 373 -9.67 7.58 -14.09
N ASN A 374 -10.39 6.94 -13.17
CA ASN A 374 -9.87 6.57 -11.86
C ASN A 374 -9.84 5.05 -11.62
N ASP A 375 -10.30 4.29 -12.61
CA ASP A 375 -10.36 2.83 -12.58
C ASP A 375 -9.24 2.23 -13.43
N ASN A 376 -8.44 1.35 -12.83
CA ASN A 376 -7.27 0.78 -13.49
C ASN A 376 -7.67 -0.17 -14.63
N ALA A 377 -8.79 -0.90 -14.51
CA ALA A 377 -9.26 -1.77 -15.59
C ALA A 377 -9.60 -0.95 -16.85
N THR A 378 -10.23 0.21 -16.69
CA THR A 378 -10.51 1.15 -17.78
C THR A 378 -9.22 1.68 -18.42
N LEU A 379 -8.18 1.99 -17.63
CA LEU A 379 -6.88 2.42 -18.18
C LEU A 379 -6.18 1.29 -18.95
N VAL A 380 -6.28 0.04 -18.48
CA VAL A 380 -5.78 -1.14 -19.19
C VAL A 380 -6.53 -1.34 -20.52
N SER A 381 -7.85 -1.17 -20.55
CA SER A 381 -8.63 -1.23 -21.80
C SER A 381 -8.18 -0.15 -22.80
N ALA A 382 -7.94 1.08 -22.32
CA ALA A 382 -7.41 2.15 -23.17
C ALA A 382 -6.04 1.79 -23.75
N LEU A 383 -5.13 1.24 -22.93
CA LEU A 383 -3.82 0.75 -23.41
C LEU A 383 -3.97 -0.35 -24.47
N ASN A 384 -4.83 -1.33 -24.23
CA ASN A 384 -5.07 -2.44 -25.15
C ASN A 384 -5.63 -1.95 -26.50
N TYR A 385 -6.45 -0.90 -26.52
CA TYR A 385 -6.89 -0.27 -27.76
C TYR A 385 -5.72 0.26 -28.59
N TYR A 386 -4.78 0.99 -27.96
CA TYR A 386 -3.62 1.52 -28.68
C TYR A 386 -2.64 0.41 -29.11
N ILE A 387 -2.45 -0.63 -28.29
CA ILE A 387 -1.65 -1.81 -28.68
C ILE A 387 -2.26 -2.48 -29.92
N SER A 388 -3.56 -2.78 -29.88
CA SER A 388 -4.27 -3.43 -31.00
C SER A 388 -4.26 -2.56 -32.27
N SER A 389 -4.37 -1.23 -32.11
CA SER A 389 -4.28 -0.28 -33.22
C SER A 389 -2.88 -0.27 -33.84
N ALA A 390 -1.82 -0.33 -33.02
CA ALA A 390 -0.45 -0.40 -33.50
C ALA A 390 -0.17 -1.72 -34.23
N GLU A 391 -0.62 -2.85 -33.68
CA GLU A 391 -0.49 -4.18 -34.31
C GLU A 391 -1.20 -4.24 -35.67
N SER A 392 -2.43 -3.70 -35.75
CA SER A 392 -3.18 -3.64 -37.00
C SER A 392 -2.48 -2.79 -38.07
N LYS A 393 -1.94 -1.62 -37.67
CA LYS A 393 -1.17 -0.75 -38.58
C LYS A 393 0.12 -1.40 -39.06
N LEU A 394 0.79 -2.17 -38.20
CA LEU A 394 1.97 -2.94 -38.57
C LEU A 394 1.62 -3.99 -39.62
N GLN A 395 0.56 -4.77 -39.41
CA GLN A 395 0.10 -5.77 -40.37
C GLN A 395 -0.28 -5.16 -41.73
N GLU A 396 -0.93 -3.99 -41.72
CA GLU A 396 -1.22 -3.25 -42.95
C GLU A 396 0.06 -2.78 -43.66
N ALA A 397 1.04 -2.28 -42.91
CA ALA A 397 2.31 -1.82 -43.46
C ALA A 397 3.10 -2.98 -44.08
N GLU A 398 3.15 -4.13 -43.41
CA GLU A 398 3.76 -5.35 -43.93
C GLU A 398 3.07 -5.84 -45.20
N THR A 399 1.74 -5.80 -45.24
CA THR A 399 0.95 -6.17 -46.43
C THR A 399 1.24 -5.23 -47.59
N LYS A 400 1.27 -3.91 -47.35
CA LYS A 400 1.62 -2.90 -48.35
C LYS A 400 3.06 -3.06 -48.84
N LEU A 401 4.00 -3.37 -47.94
CA LEU A 401 5.40 -3.63 -48.30
C LEU A 401 5.54 -4.89 -49.16
N ALA A 402 4.85 -5.98 -48.81
CA ALA A 402 4.83 -7.21 -49.59
C ALA A 402 4.23 -6.96 -51.00
N ALA A 403 3.11 -6.24 -51.08
CA ALA A 403 2.49 -5.87 -52.34
C ALA A 403 3.42 -4.98 -53.19
N ALA A 404 4.11 -4.01 -52.58
CA ALA A 404 5.07 -3.15 -53.27
C ALA A 404 6.29 -3.93 -53.80
N LYS A 405 6.82 -4.89 -53.02
CA LYS A 405 7.90 -5.78 -53.46
C LYS A 405 7.45 -6.67 -54.63
N ALA A 406 6.26 -7.27 -54.54
CA ALA A 406 5.70 -8.09 -55.61
C ALA A 406 5.41 -7.27 -56.89
N ALA A 407 5.01 -6.00 -56.76
CA ALA A 407 4.84 -5.10 -57.89
C ALA A 407 6.17 -4.69 -58.53
N ALA A 408 7.23 -4.51 -57.72
CA ALA A 408 8.58 -4.22 -58.20
C ALA A 408 9.20 -5.40 -58.97
N GLU A 409 8.91 -6.65 -58.56
CA GLU A 409 9.32 -7.86 -59.29
C GLU A 409 8.56 -8.07 -60.61
N LYS A 410 7.37 -7.45 -60.77
CA LYS A 410 6.55 -7.53 -61.99
C LYS A 410 6.87 -6.46 -63.04
N VAL A 411 7.82 -5.55 -62.77
CA VAL A 411 8.34 -4.66 -63.82
C VAL A 411 9.11 -5.54 -64.83
N PRO A 412 8.71 -5.58 -66.12
CA PRO A 412 9.44 -6.36 -67.11
C PRO A 412 10.87 -5.85 -67.20
N THR A 413 11.84 -6.66 -66.79
CA THR A 413 13.25 -6.43 -67.11
C THR A 413 13.41 -6.36 -68.63
N ALA A 414 14.31 -5.50 -69.12
CA ALA A 414 14.68 -5.48 -70.54
C ALA A 414 14.96 -6.92 -71.03
N PRO A 415 14.55 -7.28 -72.26
CA PRO A 415 14.72 -8.63 -72.77
C PRO A 415 16.19 -9.03 -72.67
N LYS A 416 16.45 -10.29 -72.26
CA LYS A 416 17.82 -10.78 -72.16
C LYS A 416 18.49 -10.74 -73.54
N PRO A 417 19.82 -10.54 -73.64
CA PRO A 417 20.52 -10.48 -74.92
C PRO A 417 20.22 -11.64 -75.87
N ASP A 418 19.98 -12.84 -75.34
CA ASP A 418 19.69 -14.02 -76.15
C ASP A 418 18.25 -14.04 -76.69
N GLU A 419 17.31 -13.36 -76.03
CA GLU A 419 15.93 -13.18 -76.52
C GLU A 419 15.88 -12.24 -77.72
N CYS A 420 16.73 -11.21 -77.76
CA CYS A 420 16.86 -10.35 -78.93
C CYS A 420 17.57 -11.07 -80.10
N LYS A 421 18.63 -11.83 -79.83
CA LYS A 421 19.37 -12.57 -80.88
C LYS A 421 18.52 -13.60 -81.62
N ALA A 422 17.49 -14.15 -80.98
CA ALA A 422 16.59 -15.12 -81.59
C ALA A 422 15.54 -14.50 -82.54
N LYS A 423 15.31 -13.18 -82.47
CA LYS A 423 14.33 -12.47 -83.31
C LYS A 423 14.89 -12.26 -84.73
N LYS A 424 14.07 -12.54 -85.75
CA LYS A 424 14.41 -12.39 -87.18
C LYS A 424 13.35 -11.57 -87.92
N GLY A 425 13.78 -10.76 -88.88
CA GLY A 425 12.89 -9.90 -89.66
C GLY A 425 12.16 -8.87 -88.80
N ASP A 426 10.87 -8.65 -89.05
CA ASP A 426 10.07 -7.60 -88.40
C ASP A 426 9.79 -7.84 -86.91
N THR A 427 10.24 -8.98 -86.36
CA THR A 427 10.10 -9.34 -84.95
C THR A 427 11.12 -8.66 -84.03
N CYS A 428 12.14 -7.98 -84.58
CA CYS A 428 13.10 -7.19 -83.81
C CYS A 428 12.50 -5.85 -83.33
N LYS A 429 11.56 -5.94 -82.39
CA LYS A 429 10.82 -4.84 -81.74
C LYS A 429 10.70 -5.14 -80.24
N ASP A 430 10.09 -4.23 -79.48
CA ASP A 430 9.80 -4.37 -78.04
C ASP A 430 11.03 -4.63 -77.18
N GLY A 431 11.91 -3.63 -77.09
CA GLY A 431 13.13 -3.69 -76.27
C GLY A 431 14.36 -4.24 -76.98
N CYS A 432 14.24 -4.58 -78.27
CA CYS A 432 15.34 -4.94 -79.13
C CYS A 432 15.41 -4.01 -80.34
N LYS A 433 16.63 -3.69 -80.82
CA LYS A 433 16.88 -2.93 -82.04
C LYS A 433 17.91 -3.61 -82.92
N TRP A 434 17.95 -3.24 -84.20
CA TRP A 434 19.04 -3.63 -85.08
C TRP A 434 20.32 -2.88 -84.71
N ASP A 435 21.45 -3.57 -84.70
CA ASP A 435 22.77 -3.00 -84.44
C ASP A 435 23.32 -2.18 -85.63
N SER A 436 22.74 -2.33 -86.82
CA SER A 436 23.18 -1.70 -88.06
C SER A 436 22.11 -1.79 -89.17
N ASP A 437 22.28 -0.99 -90.23
CA ASP A 437 21.36 -0.90 -91.38
C ASP A 437 21.80 -1.77 -92.60
N GLY A 438 22.63 -2.79 -92.39
CA GLY A 438 23.19 -3.64 -93.47
C GLY A 438 22.63 -5.06 -93.55
N GLU A 439 23.05 -5.83 -94.57
CA GLU A 439 22.65 -7.25 -94.78
C GLU A 439 23.04 -8.19 -93.62
N ASN A 440 23.99 -7.79 -92.76
CA ASN A 440 24.48 -8.57 -91.61
C ASN A 440 23.94 -8.09 -90.25
N LYS A 441 22.87 -7.28 -90.24
CA LYS A 441 22.29 -6.72 -89.01
C LYS A 441 21.91 -7.81 -88.00
N LYS A 442 22.21 -7.56 -86.72
CA LYS A 442 21.80 -8.41 -85.59
C LYS A 442 20.82 -7.68 -84.70
N CYS A 443 19.82 -8.41 -84.22
CA CYS A 443 18.87 -7.87 -83.26
C CYS A 443 19.50 -7.92 -81.87
N VAL A 444 19.77 -6.76 -81.29
CA VAL A 444 20.40 -6.58 -79.98
C VAL A 444 19.45 -5.89 -79.03
N VAL A 445 19.69 -5.98 -77.72
CA VAL A 445 18.92 -5.23 -76.72
C VAL A 445 19.08 -3.74 -77.00
N ASP A 446 17.98 -2.99 -76.99
CA ASP A 446 18.05 -1.55 -77.14
C ASP A 446 18.38 -0.90 -75.78
N PRO A 447 19.58 -0.33 -75.60
CA PRO A 447 19.99 0.34 -74.36
C PRO A 447 19.13 1.57 -74.02
N ASN A 448 18.39 2.13 -74.98
CA ASN A 448 17.52 3.29 -74.78
C ASN A 448 16.03 2.92 -74.68
N TYR A 449 15.71 1.63 -74.58
CA TYR A 449 14.33 1.20 -74.51
C TYR A 449 13.63 1.73 -73.26
N THR A 450 12.68 2.63 -73.49
CA THR A 450 11.69 3.05 -72.50
C THR A 450 10.35 2.52 -72.96
N LYS A 451 9.78 1.58 -72.21
CA LYS A 451 8.50 0.94 -72.56
C LYS A 451 7.38 1.99 -72.48
N LYS A 452 6.54 2.09 -73.52
CA LYS A 452 5.23 2.76 -73.41
C LYS A 452 4.40 1.94 -72.43
N GLN A 453 3.91 2.56 -71.37
CA GLN A 453 2.77 2.01 -70.62
C GLN A 453 1.63 1.88 -71.63
N VAL A 454 1.28 0.64 -71.98
CA VAL A 454 0.07 0.39 -72.76
C VAL A 454 -1.07 0.49 -71.76
N ASP A 455 -1.69 1.67 -71.71
CA ASP A 455 -3.06 1.81 -71.27
C ASP A 455 -3.96 1.22 -72.37
N GLU A 456 -4.46 0.01 -72.16
CA GLU A 456 -5.63 -0.51 -72.86
C GLU A 456 -6.44 -1.37 -71.89
N ALA A 457 -7.77 -1.30 -71.84
CA ALA A 457 -8.75 -0.24 -72.07
C ALA A 457 -10.07 -0.78 -71.49
N ALA A 458 -10.95 0.14 -71.15
CA ALA A 458 -12.28 -0.02 -70.61
C ALA A 458 -13.20 -1.05 -71.29
N ALA A 459 -14.11 -1.62 -70.49
CA ALA A 459 -15.51 -1.82 -70.87
C ALA A 459 -16.44 -1.53 -69.68
N LYS A 460 -16.99 -0.30 -69.68
CA LYS A 460 -18.33 0.21 -69.23
C LYS A 460 -18.88 -0.25 -67.86
N ASP A 461 -19.39 0.62 -66.98
CA ASP A 461 -20.28 1.76 -67.26
C ASP A 461 -20.36 2.78 -66.08
N ASP A 462 -20.45 4.06 -66.47
CA ASP A 462 -21.22 5.18 -65.87
C ASP A 462 -21.04 5.70 -64.42
N LYS A 463 -20.27 6.81 -64.31
CA LYS A 463 -20.70 8.21 -63.93
C LYS A 463 -19.66 9.02 -63.12
N THR A 464 -18.88 9.81 -63.87
CA THR A 464 -18.73 11.28 -63.79
C THR A 464 -18.35 11.99 -62.46
N ASN A 465 -17.07 12.42 -62.40
CA ASN A 465 -16.48 13.72 -61.94
C ASN A 465 -16.78 14.23 -60.50
N THR A 466 -15.84 14.82 -59.73
CA THR A 466 -14.76 15.76 -60.08
C THR A 466 -13.85 16.04 -58.86
N THR A 467 -12.60 16.49 -59.13
CA THR A 467 -11.67 17.28 -58.28
C THR A 467 -10.90 16.50 -57.20
N GLY A 468 -9.57 16.42 -57.14
CA GLY A 468 -8.46 17.07 -57.84
C GLY A 468 -7.25 17.01 -56.89
N SER A 469 -6.33 16.04 -57.07
CA SER A 469 -5.09 15.95 -56.30
C SER A 469 -3.91 16.42 -57.14
N ASN A 470 -3.19 17.40 -56.59
CA ASN A 470 -1.93 17.88 -57.12
C ASN A 470 -0.81 16.88 -56.85
N SER A 471 -0.05 16.59 -57.91
CA SER A 471 1.41 16.43 -57.97
C SER A 471 2.16 16.00 -56.69
N PHE A 472 2.70 14.77 -56.72
CA PHE A 472 3.98 14.47 -56.07
C PHE A 472 5.01 14.16 -57.15
N VAL A 473 5.93 15.10 -57.34
CA VAL A 473 7.22 14.90 -58.03
C VAL A 473 8.12 14.14 -57.07
N ILE A 474 8.46 12.89 -57.39
CA ILE A 474 9.53 12.15 -56.72
C ILE A 474 10.77 12.29 -57.59
N ASP A 475 11.66 13.19 -57.18
CA ASP A 475 12.97 13.31 -57.81
C ASP A 475 13.88 12.17 -57.34
N LYS A 476 14.62 11.58 -58.29
CA LYS A 476 15.47 10.41 -58.07
C LYS A 476 16.63 10.77 -57.14
N THR A 477 16.58 10.31 -55.89
CA THR A 477 17.77 10.12 -55.04
C THR A 477 17.58 8.81 -54.26
N PRO A 478 18.61 7.97 -54.07
CA PRO A 478 18.46 6.71 -53.36
C PRO A 478 18.16 6.99 -51.88
N LEU A 479 16.89 6.84 -51.50
CA LEU A 479 16.44 6.80 -50.11
C LEU A 479 16.96 5.50 -49.48
N LEU A 480 18.08 5.62 -48.76
CA LEU A 480 18.48 4.70 -47.70
C LEU A 480 17.40 4.74 -46.61
N PHE A 481 16.35 3.94 -46.77
CA PHE A 481 15.40 3.63 -45.69
C PHE A 481 16.12 2.73 -44.69
N ALA A 482 16.73 3.37 -43.69
CA ALA A 482 17.09 2.71 -42.45
C ALA A 482 15.80 2.18 -41.81
N PHE A 483 15.74 0.87 -41.66
CA PHE A 483 14.67 0.14 -40.99
C PHE A 483 14.52 0.63 -39.55
N LEU A 484 13.40 1.30 -39.26
CA LEU A 484 12.87 1.43 -37.91
C LEU A 484 11.97 0.21 -37.67
N LEU A 485 12.60 -0.84 -37.14
CA LEU A 485 11.94 -1.95 -36.45
C LEU A 485 12.05 -1.65 -34.95
N PHE A 486 10.95 -1.92 -34.24
CA PHE A 486 10.75 -1.93 -32.78
C PHE A 486 10.23 -0.65 -32.11
#